data_AF-A0AAW7XIU6-F1
#
_entry.id   AF-A0AAW7XIU6-F1
#
_cell.length_a   1.000
_cell.length_b   1.000
_cell.length_c   1.000
_cell.angle_alpha   90.00
_cell.angle_beta   90.00
_cell.angle_gamma   90.00
#
_symmetry.space_group_name_H-M   'P 1'
#
loop_
_entity.id
_entity.type
_entity.pdbx_description
1 polymer ?
#
loop_
_entity_poly.entity_id
_entity_poly.type
_entity_poly.pdbx_seq_one_letter_code
_entity_poly.pdbx_strand_id
1 'polypeptide(L)'
;MNRIQPTTKPHELIKSSTNPHHSWLLRKLISTLNAANITAIHIVTKSGDRIAIGHPNSDVAAPVIKLKRNRAILKSSVNGLLGWAESYMAGDWECDSLITLTDWAMYNEDALRTAFAGRSISALINRIWHRLNDNSKRGSRKNIAYHYDLGNNFYQEWLDETMTYSSALFEDTSLTLAQAQNAKYQRILSMSEAKSGDRILEIGCGWGGFAETVSEQDNLSLYGVTLSKEQLAYANHRVAQLEANDRIKLAFQDYRDIDQTFERIVSIEMFEAVGEAHWDTYFQKLYASLKPGGTAVLQIICIEPKRFENYRNNADFIQRYIFPGGMLPTAEKVRDLTQAHGMHMEEQLEFGLDYAETLRQWRETFMQRWESIKPQGYDERFKRMWEYYLAYCESGFRYRSIDVRLFKIRKPLCCSLLSSTQTQKQGEPNANTTPHSVPTHGHHG
;
A
#
# COMPACT_ATOMS: atom_id res chain seq x y z
N MET A 1 17.89 64.81 9.39
CA MET A 1 16.76 64.49 10.28
C MET A 1 15.53 64.34 9.39
N ASN A 2 14.79 63.25 9.24
CA ASN A 2 14.71 61.97 9.93
C ASN A 2 14.32 60.90 8.89
N ARG A 3 15.00 59.75 8.91
CA ARG A 3 14.61 58.53 8.20
C ARG A 3 13.59 57.82 9.09
N ILE A 4 12.35 57.68 8.62
CA ILE A 4 11.33 56.87 9.28
C ILE A 4 11.73 55.40 9.08
N GLN A 5 12.13 54.72 10.16
CA GLN A 5 12.27 53.27 10.17
C GLN A 5 10.88 52.63 10.29
N PRO A 6 10.55 51.58 9.53
CA PRO A 6 9.43 50.73 9.85
C PRO A 6 9.85 49.76 10.96
N THR A 7 9.30 49.95 12.17
CA THR A 7 9.44 49.01 13.28
C THR A 7 8.49 47.82 13.08
N THR A 8 8.90 46.80 12.33
CA THR A 8 8.30 45.48 12.46
C THR A 8 9.04 44.74 13.58
N LYS A 9 8.44 44.70 14.77
CA LYS A 9 8.91 43.81 15.84
C LYS A 9 8.86 42.36 15.31
N PRO A 10 9.91 41.54 15.50
CA PRO A 10 9.78 40.11 15.32
C PRO A 10 8.74 39.61 16.33
N HIS A 11 7.68 38.95 15.86
CA HIS A 11 6.72 38.29 16.74
C HIS A 11 7.47 37.25 17.58
N GLU A 12 7.56 37.49 18.89
CA GLU A 12 8.18 36.57 19.85
C GLU A 12 7.51 35.19 19.79
N LEU A 13 8.34 34.15 19.68
CA LEU A 13 7.91 32.76 19.84
C LEU A 13 7.49 32.55 21.30
N ILE A 14 6.19 32.34 21.54
CA ILE A 14 5.70 32.04 22.89
C ILE A 14 6.05 30.59 23.20
N LYS A 15 7.08 30.39 24.02
CA LYS A 15 7.58 29.07 24.43
C LYS A 15 6.70 28.33 25.45
N SER A 16 5.61 28.90 25.95
CA SER A 16 5.03 28.38 27.19
C SER A 16 3.68 27.67 27.02
N SER A 17 3.64 26.42 27.48
CA SER A 17 2.43 25.64 27.82
C SER A 17 1.57 26.27 28.92
N THR A 18 1.96 27.45 29.43
CA THR A 18 1.39 28.10 30.62
C THR A 18 0.55 29.33 30.31
N ASN A 19 0.34 29.69 29.03
CA ASN A 19 -0.53 30.82 28.70
C ASN A 19 -1.97 30.54 29.17
N PRO A 20 -2.53 31.33 30.11
CA PRO A 20 -3.85 31.09 30.68
C PRO A 20 -4.97 31.23 29.64
N HIS A 21 -4.75 31.99 28.56
CA HIS A 21 -5.71 32.17 27.47
C HIS A 21 -5.84 30.96 26.53
N HIS A 22 -4.92 29.99 26.60
CA HIS A 22 -5.02 28.76 25.83
C HIS A 22 -6.06 27.82 26.42
N SER A 23 -6.80 27.10 25.57
CA SER A 23 -7.72 26.07 26.05
C SER A 23 -6.96 24.98 26.81
N TRP A 24 -7.59 24.34 27.79
CA TRP A 24 -7.01 23.22 28.52
C TRP A 24 -6.53 22.10 27.58
N LEU A 25 -7.31 21.82 26.51
CA LEU A 25 -6.95 20.84 25.48
C LEU A 25 -5.65 21.21 24.75
N LEU A 26 -5.49 22.49 24.39
CA LEU A 26 -4.28 22.98 23.72
C LEU A 26 -3.05 22.89 24.63
N ARG A 27 -3.17 23.30 25.90
CA ARG A 27 -2.08 23.15 26.88
C ARG A 27 -1.68 21.69 27.08
N LYS A 28 -2.66 20.79 27.13
CA LYS A 28 -2.42 19.34 27.23
C LYS A 28 -1.68 18.82 26.00
N LEU A 29 -2.12 19.17 24.79
CA LEU A 29 -1.44 18.79 23.55
C LEU A 29 0.02 19.27 23.53
N ILE A 30 0.26 20.54 23.86
CA ILE A 30 1.62 21.11 23.93
C ILE A 30 2.47 20.36 24.95
N SER A 31 1.94 20.09 26.14
CA SER A 31 2.64 19.34 27.18
C SER A 31 2.99 17.92 26.74
N THR A 32 2.04 17.22 26.10
CA THR A 32 2.24 15.87 25.60
C THR A 32 3.31 15.82 24.51
N LEU A 33 3.26 16.75 23.56
CA LEU A 33 4.25 16.83 22.47
C LEU A 33 5.64 17.25 22.98
N ASN A 34 5.72 18.19 23.92
CA ASN A 34 7.00 18.54 24.56
C ASN A 34 7.63 17.36 25.30
N ALA A 35 6.83 16.52 25.95
CA ALA A 35 7.30 15.32 26.64
C ALA A 35 7.76 14.21 25.68
N ALA A 36 7.30 14.23 24.42
CA ALA A 36 7.57 13.18 23.45
C ALA A 36 8.94 13.29 22.75
N ASN A 37 9.75 14.31 23.06
CA ASN A 37 11.06 14.54 22.45
C ASN A 37 11.04 14.56 20.89
N ILE A 38 10.06 15.27 20.32
CA ILE A 38 9.91 15.43 18.87
C ILE A 38 10.82 16.51 18.30
N THR A 39 11.11 16.43 16.99
CA THR A 39 11.70 17.54 16.24
C THR A 39 10.70 18.69 16.05
N ALA A 40 11.22 19.87 15.72
CA ALA A 40 10.47 21.11 15.77
C ALA A 40 9.17 21.09 14.94
N ILE A 41 8.09 21.61 15.54
CA ILE A 41 6.81 21.88 14.89
C ILE A 41 6.24 23.20 15.39
N HIS A 42 5.61 23.96 14.50
CA HIS A 42 5.01 25.24 14.81
C HIS A 42 3.48 25.16 14.74
N ILE A 43 2.82 25.65 15.78
CA ILE A 43 1.36 25.75 15.85
C ILE A 43 0.97 27.23 15.89
N VAL A 44 0.16 27.65 14.92
CA VAL A 44 -0.50 28.95 14.89
C VAL A 44 -1.94 28.74 15.33
N THR A 45 -2.33 29.36 16.43
CA THR A 45 -3.70 29.28 16.95
C THR A 45 -4.64 30.22 16.19
N LYS A 46 -5.95 30.06 16.39
CA LYS A 46 -6.97 30.99 15.84
C LYS A 46 -6.76 32.44 16.28
N SER A 47 -6.23 32.69 17.48
CA SER A 47 -5.91 34.03 17.98
C SER A 47 -4.64 34.64 17.37
N GLY A 48 -3.88 33.86 16.58
CA GLY A 48 -2.63 34.30 15.97
C GLY A 48 -1.38 33.94 16.79
N ASP A 49 -1.54 33.35 17.99
CA ASP A 49 -0.41 32.92 18.80
C ASP A 49 0.42 31.88 18.05
N ARG A 50 1.74 32.07 18.03
CA ARG A 50 2.70 31.12 17.45
C ARG A 50 3.43 30.38 18.56
N ILE A 51 3.26 29.07 18.57
CA ILE A 51 3.84 28.15 19.56
C ILE A 51 4.83 27.25 18.83
N ALA A 52 6.08 27.22 19.28
CA ALA A 52 7.07 26.25 18.83
C ALA A 52 7.21 25.13 19.84
N ILE A 53 7.23 23.89 19.37
CA ILE A 53 7.30 22.67 20.17
C ILE A 53 8.43 21.81 19.60
N GLY A 54 9.17 21.11 20.46
CA GLY A 54 10.25 20.22 20.04
C GLY A 54 11.59 20.94 19.84
N HIS A 55 12.57 20.22 19.30
CA HIS A 55 13.93 20.71 19.08
C HIS A 55 14.23 20.89 17.58
N PRO A 56 15.00 21.91 17.18
CA PRO A 56 15.43 22.06 15.78
C PRO A 56 16.21 20.83 15.30
N ASN A 57 16.03 20.46 14.02
CA ASN A 57 16.75 19.38 13.35
C ASN A 57 16.99 19.79 11.88
N SER A 58 18.18 19.54 11.35
CA SER A 58 18.56 19.90 9.98
C SER A 58 17.98 18.97 8.92
N ASP A 59 17.68 17.73 9.29
CA ASP A 59 17.32 16.65 8.37
C ASP A 59 15.81 16.60 8.10
N VAL A 60 15.02 17.28 8.94
CA VAL A 60 13.57 17.33 8.83
C VAL A 60 13.07 18.76 9.05
N ALA A 61 12.36 19.29 8.06
CA ALA A 61 11.79 20.63 8.14
C ALA A 61 10.67 20.69 9.19
N ALA A 62 10.58 21.83 9.88
CA ALA A 62 9.55 22.06 10.89
C ALA A 62 8.23 22.49 10.24
N PRO A 63 7.16 21.66 10.26
CA PRO A 63 5.90 22.03 9.65
C PRO A 63 5.19 23.12 10.47
N VAL A 64 4.36 23.90 9.80
CA VAL A 64 3.49 24.91 10.41
C VAL A 64 2.04 24.46 10.30
N ILE A 65 1.39 24.23 11.44
CA ILE A 65 -0.04 23.92 11.55
C ILE A 65 -0.80 25.17 11.98
N LYS A 66 -1.84 25.55 11.25
CA LYS A 66 -2.78 26.60 11.62
C LYS A 66 -4.06 25.96 12.16
N LEU A 67 -4.25 26.02 13.48
CA LEU A 67 -5.44 25.51 14.16
C LEU A 67 -6.59 26.52 14.03
N LYS A 68 -7.61 26.17 13.24
CA LYS A 68 -8.82 27.00 13.06
C LYS A 68 -9.87 26.73 14.13
N ARG A 69 -9.97 25.49 14.62
CA ARG A 69 -10.98 25.06 15.61
C ARG A 69 -10.38 24.11 16.63
N ASN A 70 -10.62 24.37 17.93
CA ASN A 70 -10.18 23.52 19.04
C ASN A 70 -10.73 22.08 18.98
N ARG A 71 -11.80 21.85 18.20
CA ARG A 71 -12.36 20.51 17.99
C ARG A 71 -11.39 19.54 17.32
N ALA A 72 -10.37 20.03 16.60
CA ALA A 72 -9.29 19.19 16.08
C ALA A 72 -8.56 18.44 17.20
N ILE A 73 -8.21 19.15 18.28
CA ILE A 73 -7.52 18.60 19.45
C ILE A 73 -8.42 17.62 20.19
N LEU A 74 -9.72 17.95 20.30
CA LEU A 74 -10.71 17.05 20.91
C LEU A 74 -10.84 15.74 20.12
N LYS A 75 -11.03 15.81 18.80
CA LYS A 75 -11.12 14.63 17.93
C LYS A 75 -9.86 13.77 18.01
N SER A 76 -8.69 14.40 17.97
CA SER A 76 -7.42 13.68 18.10
C SER A 76 -7.24 13.03 19.47
N SER A 77 -7.75 13.63 20.55
CA SER A 77 -7.73 13.03 21.89
C SER A 77 -8.63 11.81 22.02
N VAL A 78 -9.67 11.68 21.18
CA VAL A 78 -10.65 10.58 21.22
C VAL A 78 -10.30 9.48 20.21
N ASN A 79 -9.96 9.87 18.97
CA ASN A 79 -9.74 8.98 17.83
C ASN A 79 -8.25 8.93 17.39
N GLY A 80 -7.32 9.46 18.18
CA GLY A 80 -5.89 9.46 17.87
C GLY A 80 -5.54 10.17 16.55
N LEU A 81 -4.65 9.57 15.77
CA LEU A 81 -4.23 10.08 14.45
C LEU A 81 -5.37 10.08 13.42
N LEU A 82 -6.33 9.15 13.53
CA LEU A 82 -7.51 9.15 12.66
C LEU A 82 -8.37 10.40 12.90
N GLY A 83 -8.61 10.75 14.17
CA GLY A 83 -9.32 11.98 14.53
C GLY A 83 -8.60 13.26 14.08
N TRP A 84 -7.26 13.21 14.05
CA TRP A 84 -6.44 14.28 13.51
C TRP A 84 -6.67 14.44 11.99
N ALA A 85 -6.59 13.36 11.22
CA ALA A 85 -6.87 13.37 9.77
C ALA A 85 -8.32 13.79 9.46
N GLU A 86 -9.31 13.27 10.19
CA GLU A 86 -10.73 13.66 10.07
C GLU A 86 -10.95 15.17 10.30
N SER A 87 -10.15 15.76 11.19
CA SER A 87 -10.23 17.19 11.48
C SER A 87 -9.58 18.04 10.39
N TYR A 88 -8.56 17.53 9.68
CA TYR A 88 -8.02 18.16 8.47
C TYR A 88 -9.09 18.22 7.37
N MET A 89 -9.74 17.08 7.09
CA MET A 89 -10.80 16.96 6.10
C MET A 89 -11.95 17.92 6.41
N ALA A 90 -12.28 18.10 7.69
CA ALA A 90 -13.33 19.03 8.14
C ALA A 90 -12.92 20.52 8.16
N GLY A 91 -11.68 20.84 7.76
CA GLY A 91 -11.13 22.20 7.76
C GLY A 91 -10.90 22.78 9.15
N ASP A 92 -10.66 21.93 10.16
CA ASP A 92 -10.44 22.35 11.54
C ASP A 92 -9.01 22.81 11.80
N TRP A 93 -8.10 22.36 10.96
CA TRP A 93 -6.73 22.84 10.85
C TRP A 93 -6.28 22.77 9.39
N GLU A 94 -5.21 23.49 9.10
CA GLU A 94 -4.50 23.44 7.82
C GLU A 94 -3.00 23.55 8.07
N CYS A 95 -2.20 23.27 7.05
CA CYS A 95 -0.76 23.47 7.07
C CYS A 95 -0.31 24.03 5.73
N ASP A 96 0.87 24.63 5.68
CA ASP A 96 1.41 25.19 4.45
C ASP A 96 1.85 24.09 3.45
N SER A 97 2.26 22.94 3.97
CA SER A 97 2.67 21.77 3.18
C SER A 97 2.30 20.50 3.92
N LEU A 98 1.35 19.74 3.37
CA LEU A 98 0.98 18.44 3.92
C LEU A 98 2.15 17.45 3.87
N ILE A 99 2.91 17.44 2.76
CA ILE A 99 4.06 16.54 2.61
C ILE A 99 5.13 16.81 3.67
N THR A 100 5.38 18.08 4.01
CA THR A 100 6.32 18.43 5.10
C THR A 100 5.81 17.95 6.45
N LEU A 101 4.48 18.01 6.68
CA LEU A 101 3.89 17.53 7.92
C LEU A 101 3.90 16.00 8.02
N THR A 102 3.63 15.29 6.94
CA THR A 102 3.64 13.82 6.91
C THR A 102 5.06 13.27 6.99
N ASP A 103 6.04 13.89 6.32
CA ASP A 103 7.47 13.56 6.45
C ASP A 103 7.95 13.79 7.90
N TRP A 104 7.57 14.92 8.51
CA TRP A 104 7.83 15.17 9.92
C TRP A 104 7.18 14.13 10.84
N ALA A 105 5.95 13.72 10.55
CA ALA A 105 5.26 12.71 11.34
C ALA A 105 5.92 11.33 11.23
N MET A 106 6.39 10.96 10.04
CA MET A 106 7.15 9.71 9.82
C MET A 106 8.50 9.73 10.55
N TYR A 107 9.21 10.85 10.52
CA TYR A 107 10.48 10.99 11.26
C TYR A 107 10.27 10.86 12.78
N ASN A 108 9.16 11.37 13.31
CA ASN A 108 8.84 11.38 14.74
C ASN A 108 7.90 10.24 15.17
N GLU A 109 7.74 9.20 14.35
CA GLU A 109 6.62 8.28 14.52
C GLU A 109 6.58 7.60 15.89
N ASP A 110 7.70 7.08 16.40
CA ASP A 110 7.72 6.40 17.70
C ASP A 110 7.32 7.34 18.86
N ALA A 111 7.78 8.58 18.79
CA ALA A 111 7.40 9.64 19.73
C ALA A 111 5.91 9.97 19.62
N LEU A 112 5.39 10.13 18.40
CA LEU A 112 3.99 10.43 18.15
C LEU A 112 3.07 9.28 18.53
N ARG A 113 3.45 8.03 18.25
CA ARG A 113 2.70 6.84 18.65
C ARG A 113 2.52 6.81 20.16
N THR A 114 3.58 7.12 20.91
CA THR A 114 3.54 7.21 22.38
C THR A 114 2.69 8.39 22.85
N ALA A 115 2.87 9.56 22.24
CA ALA A 115 2.12 10.79 22.56
C ALA A 115 0.61 10.66 22.33
N PHE A 116 0.21 9.97 21.25
CA PHE A 116 -1.17 9.78 20.84
C PHE A 116 -1.74 8.41 21.24
N ALA A 117 -1.03 7.61 22.05
CA ALA A 117 -1.49 6.31 22.57
C ALA A 117 -2.68 6.37 23.55
N GLY A 118 -3.35 7.53 23.70
CA GLY A 118 -4.47 7.73 24.61
C GLY A 118 -5.61 6.73 24.41
N ARG A 119 -6.32 6.41 25.51
CA ARG A 119 -7.38 5.40 25.68
C ARG A 119 -8.23 5.15 24.43
N SER A 120 -7.74 4.32 23.52
CA SER A 120 -8.42 3.95 22.30
C SER A 120 -9.59 3.01 22.63
N ILE A 121 -10.77 3.59 22.85
CA ILE A 121 -12.04 2.84 22.89
C ILE A 121 -12.40 2.33 21.47
N SER A 122 -11.65 2.74 20.44
CA SER A 122 -11.90 2.40 19.03
C SER A 122 -11.42 1.00 18.63
N ALA A 123 -10.68 0.25 19.46
CA ALA A 123 -10.23 -1.10 19.10
C ALA A 123 -11.40 -2.06 18.79
N LEU A 124 -12.50 -2.00 19.55
CA LEU A 124 -13.69 -2.83 19.30
C LEU A 124 -14.45 -2.38 18.04
N ILE A 125 -14.56 -1.06 17.82
CA ILE A 125 -15.22 -0.46 16.65
C ILE A 125 -14.43 -0.78 15.38
N ASN A 126 -13.10 -0.68 15.42
CA ASN A 126 -12.21 -1.01 14.31
C ASN A 126 -12.30 -2.50 13.95
N ARG A 127 -12.40 -3.39 14.96
CA ARG A 127 -12.54 -4.83 14.75
C ARG A 127 -13.88 -5.22 14.12
N ILE A 128 -14.95 -4.48 14.45
CA ILE A 128 -16.27 -4.64 13.80
C ILE A 128 -16.24 -4.09 12.37
N TRP A 129 -15.62 -2.92 12.15
CA TRP A 129 -15.45 -2.33 10.82
C TRP A 129 -14.65 -3.23 9.87
N HIS A 130 -13.57 -3.83 10.36
CA HIS A 130 -12.78 -4.82 9.59
C HIS A 130 -13.62 -6.02 9.15
N ARG A 131 -14.53 -6.51 10.00
CA ARG A 131 -15.45 -7.60 9.61
C ARG A 131 -16.54 -7.18 8.63
N LEU A 132 -16.92 -5.92 8.60
CA LEU A 132 -17.98 -5.41 7.72
C LEU A 132 -17.50 -5.12 6.29
N ASN A 133 -16.18 -4.98 6.09
CA ASN A 133 -15.55 -4.72 4.80
C ASN A 133 -14.82 -5.95 4.23
N ASP A 134 -15.27 -7.16 4.56
CA ASP A 134 -14.68 -8.41 4.05
C ASP A 134 -14.72 -8.49 2.51
N ASN A 135 -13.60 -8.91 1.90
CA ASN A 135 -13.39 -9.02 0.46
C ASN A 135 -13.89 -10.37 -0.12
N SER A 136 -15.00 -10.88 0.42
CA SER A 136 -15.80 -11.92 -0.25
C SER A 136 -16.16 -11.50 -1.69
N LYS A 137 -16.57 -12.41 -2.58
CA LYS A 137 -16.96 -12.05 -3.96
C LYS A 137 -17.93 -10.87 -4.05
N ARG A 138 -18.94 -10.85 -3.18
CA ARG A 138 -19.90 -9.74 -3.10
C ARG A 138 -19.26 -8.47 -2.53
N GLY A 139 -18.40 -8.61 -1.52
CA GLY A 139 -17.65 -7.51 -0.90
C GLY A 139 -16.66 -6.85 -1.86
N SER A 140 -15.81 -7.63 -2.54
CA SER A 140 -14.87 -7.12 -3.55
C SER A 140 -15.58 -6.31 -4.62
N ARG A 141 -16.70 -6.81 -5.17
CA ARG A 141 -17.50 -6.07 -6.16
C ARG A 141 -18.01 -4.73 -5.60
N LYS A 142 -18.43 -4.69 -4.33
CA LYS A 142 -18.91 -3.46 -3.68
C LYS A 142 -17.77 -2.48 -3.40
N ASN A 143 -16.63 -2.95 -2.91
CA ASN A 143 -15.47 -2.10 -2.60
C ASN A 143 -14.87 -1.52 -3.88
N ILE A 144 -14.75 -2.34 -4.93
CA ILE A 144 -14.29 -1.90 -6.27
C ILE A 144 -15.29 -0.89 -6.87
N ALA A 145 -16.59 -1.16 -6.82
CA ALA A 145 -17.60 -0.19 -7.26
C ALA A 145 -17.42 1.14 -6.51
N TYR A 146 -17.36 1.14 -5.18
CA TYR A 146 -17.20 2.36 -4.39
C TYR A 146 -15.94 3.19 -4.73
N HIS A 147 -14.82 2.55 -5.07
CA HIS A 147 -13.59 3.28 -5.48
C HIS A 147 -13.64 3.80 -6.91
N TYR A 148 -14.22 3.03 -7.83
CA TYR A 148 -14.30 3.42 -9.24
C TYR A 148 -15.58 4.19 -9.59
N ASP A 149 -16.54 4.30 -8.67
CA ASP A 149 -17.71 5.19 -8.74
C ASP A 149 -17.32 6.68 -8.72
N LEU A 150 -16.04 7.02 -8.47
CA LEU A 150 -15.49 8.37 -8.72
C LEU A 150 -15.48 8.71 -10.23
N GLY A 151 -15.57 7.69 -11.09
CA GLY A 151 -15.71 7.86 -12.53
C GLY A 151 -14.39 8.14 -13.25
N ASN A 152 -14.31 7.70 -14.51
CA ASN A 152 -13.11 7.91 -15.35
C ASN A 152 -12.74 9.39 -15.50
N ASN A 153 -13.72 10.30 -15.53
CA ASN A 153 -13.50 11.75 -15.65
C ASN A 153 -12.69 12.33 -14.49
N PHE A 154 -12.86 11.77 -13.28
CA PHE A 154 -12.10 12.20 -12.12
C PHE A 154 -10.63 11.81 -12.27
N TYR A 155 -10.36 10.54 -12.59
CA TYR A 155 -9.02 10.00 -12.71
C TYR A 155 -8.24 10.63 -13.89
N GLN A 156 -8.91 10.90 -15.01
CA GLN A 156 -8.32 11.56 -16.19
C GLN A 156 -7.74 12.95 -15.92
N GLU A 157 -8.20 13.65 -14.89
CA GLU A 157 -7.71 14.99 -14.58
C GLU A 157 -6.28 14.97 -14.02
N TRP A 158 -5.86 13.89 -13.36
CA TRP A 158 -4.60 13.87 -12.60
C TRP A 158 -3.73 12.63 -12.78
N LEU A 159 -4.26 11.55 -13.37
CA LEU A 159 -3.43 10.48 -13.93
C LEU A 159 -2.81 10.95 -15.24
N ASP A 160 -1.74 10.27 -15.66
CA ASP A 160 -1.18 10.43 -16.99
C ASP A 160 -2.07 9.75 -18.05
N GLU A 161 -1.74 9.96 -19.34
CA GLU A 161 -2.50 9.45 -20.48
C GLU A 161 -2.66 7.92 -20.50
N THR A 162 -1.76 7.18 -19.84
CA THR A 162 -1.90 5.72 -19.72
C THR A 162 -3.05 5.30 -18.81
N MET A 163 -3.68 6.22 -18.06
CA MET A 163 -4.72 5.96 -17.07
C MET A 163 -4.30 4.88 -16.06
N THR A 164 -3.07 4.98 -15.58
CA THR A 164 -2.49 3.97 -14.70
C THR A 164 -2.54 4.42 -13.25
N TYR A 165 -3.35 3.73 -12.44
CA TYR A 165 -3.44 3.97 -11.00
C TYR A 165 -2.66 2.90 -10.20
N SER A 166 -1.35 2.86 -10.45
CA SER A 166 -0.36 2.04 -9.75
C SER A 166 0.98 2.78 -9.76
N SER A 167 1.97 2.35 -8.97
CA SER A 167 3.33 2.88 -9.07
C SER A 167 3.84 2.84 -10.51
N ALA A 168 4.53 3.89 -10.93
CA ALA A 168 5.43 3.85 -12.09
C ALA A 168 6.80 3.27 -11.68
N LEU A 169 7.66 2.99 -12.67
CA LEU A 169 9.06 2.59 -12.48
C LEU A 169 9.95 3.62 -13.18
N PHE A 170 10.76 4.35 -12.41
CA PHE A 170 11.63 5.40 -12.92
C PHE A 170 13.04 4.85 -13.11
N GLU A 171 13.38 4.43 -14.32
CA GLU A 171 14.76 4.07 -14.67
C GLU A 171 15.69 5.31 -14.71
N ASP A 172 15.10 6.47 -14.97
CA ASP A 172 15.71 7.79 -14.94
C ASP A 172 14.69 8.80 -14.40
N THR A 173 15.14 9.74 -13.55
CA THR A 173 14.31 10.82 -12.99
C THR A 173 13.92 11.88 -14.03
N SER A 174 14.50 11.84 -15.23
CA SER A 174 14.13 12.71 -16.35
C SER A 174 12.84 12.27 -17.09
N LEU A 175 12.38 11.04 -16.86
CA LEU A 175 11.19 10.49 -17.54
C LEU A 175 9.90 11.20 -17.10
N THR A 176 8.99 11.38 -18.06
CA THR A 176 7.60 11.73 -17.74
C THR A 176 6.91 10.57 -17.02
N LEU A 177 5.84 10.86 -16.28
CA LEU A 177 5.06 9.82 -15.60
C LEU A 177 4.60 8.72 -16.58
N ALA A 178 4.08 9.09 -17.74
CA ALA A 178 3.65 8.13 -18.76
C ALA A 178 4.80 7.26 -19.28
N GLN A 179 5.98 7.85 -19.50
CA GLN A 179 7.18 7.10 -19.88
C GLN A 179 7.57 6.09 -18.79
N ALA A 180 7.53 6.50 -17.52
CA ALA A 180 7.82 5.62 -16.39
C ALA A 180 6.74 4.52 -16.18
N GLN A 181 5.48 4.80 -16.50
CA GLN A 181 4.41 3.79 -16.51
C GLN A 181 4.65 2.76 -17.62
N ASN A 182 5.04 3.20 -18.82
CA ASN A 182 5.39 2.31 -19.91
C ASN A 182 6.65 1.49 -19.61
N ALA A 183 7.69 2.10 -19.02
CA ALA A 183 8.88 1.39 -18.57
C ALA A 183 8.55 0.28 -17.58
N LYS A 184 7.65 0.55 -16.63
CA LYS A 184 7.12 -0.48 -15.72
C LYS A 184 6.43 -1.62 -16.46
N TYR A 185 5.53 -1.33 -17.41
CA TYR A 185 4.85 -2.37 -18.18
C TYR A 185 5.83 -3.23 -18.98
N GLN A 186 6.83 -2.62 -19.62
CA GLN A 186 7.88 -3.33 -20.34
C GLN A 186 8.73 -4.19 -19.39
N ARG A 187 9.06 -3.68 -18.20
CA ARG A 187 9.76 -4.44 -17.16
C ARG A 187 8.95 -5.66 -16.71
N ILE A 188 7.65 -5.51 -16.47
CA ILE A 188 6.76 -6.62 -16.08
C ILE A 188 6.69 -7.68 -17.17
N LEU A 189 6.51 -7.26 -18.43
CA LEU A 189 6.46 -8.16 -19.57
C LEU A 189 7.78 -8.92 -19.72
N SER A 190 8.92 -8.23 -19.62
CA SER A 190 10.26 -8.83 -19.66
C SER A 190 10.47 -9.84 -18.53
N MET A 191 10.13 -9.49 -17.28
CA MET A 191 10.22 -10.38 -16.13
C MET A 191 9.34 -11.62 -16.25
N SER A 192 8.22 -11.54 -16.99
CA SER A 192 7.36 -12.69 -17.23
C SER A 192 8.02 -13.74 -18.12
N GLU A 193 9.04 -13.37 -18.89
CA GLU A 193 9.66 -14.20 -19.94
C GLU A 193 8.62 -14.71 -20.96
N ALA A 194 7.65 -13.85 -21.30
CA ALA A 194 6.68 -14.14 -22.34
C ALA A 194 7.40 -14.42 -23.66
N LYS A 195 6.99 -15.50 -24.33
CA LYS A 195 7.51 -15.94 -25.62
C LYS A 195 6.41 -15.85 -26.66
N SER A 196 6.80 -15.72 -27.92
CA SER A 196 5.87 -15.78 -29.06
C SER A 196 4.92 -16.98 -28.93
N GLY A 197 3.62 -16.73 -29.01
CA GLY A 197 2.55 -17.73 -28.84
C GLY A 197 2.00 -17.85 -27.41
N ASP A 198 2.65 -17.26 -26.40
CA ASP A 198 2.18 -17.32 -25.01
C ASP A 198 0.84 -16.58 -24.85
N ARG A 199 -0.02 -17.14 -24.00
CA ARG A 199 -1.22 -16.48 -23.48
C ARG A 199 -0.93 -15.93 -22.10
N ILE A 200 -1.23 -14.64 -21.92
CA ILE A 200 -1.07 -13.92 -20.67
C ILE A 200 -2.44 -13.72 -20.05
N LEU A 201 -2.58 -14.05 -18.77
CA LEU A 201 -3.70 -13.62 -17.94
C LEU A 201 -3.30 -12.37 -17.16
N GLU A 202 -4.06 -11.28 -17.29
CA GLU A 202 -3.93 -10.11 -16.42
C GLU A 202 -5.08 -10.09 -15.39
N ILE A 203 -4.72 -10.25 -14.11
CA ILE A 203 -5.66 -10.17 -12.99
C ILE A 203 -5.74 -8.71 -12.54
N GLY A 204 -6.90 -8.07 -12.80
CA GLY A 204 -7.10 -6.66 -12.50
C GLY A 204 -6.58 -5.76 -13.62
N CYS A 205 -7.13 -5.88 -14.83
CA CYS A 205 -6.62 -5.19 -16.03
C CYS A 205 -6.82 -3.66 -16.07
N GLY A 206 -7.47 -3.08 -15.06
CA GLY A 206 -7.70 -1.64 -14.95
C GLY A 206 -8.28 -1.04 -16.23
N TRP A 207 -7.68 0.07 -16.67
CA TRP A 207 -8.05 0.78 -17.90
C TRP A 207 -7.34 0.24 -19.17
N GLY A 208 -6.67 -0.92 -19.08
CA GLY A 208 -6.03 -1.58 -20.22
C GLY A 208 -4.67 -1.01 -20.60
N GLY A 209 -3.94 -0.38 -19.68
CA GLY A 209 -2.58 0.13 -19.95
C GLY A 209 -1.58 -0.99 -20.30
N PHE A 210 -1.56 -2.08 -19.53
CA PHE A 210 -0.70 -3.22 -19.85
C PHE A 210 -1.11 -3.94 -21.14
N ALA A 211 -2.41 -3.91 -21.47
CA ALA A 211 -2.93 -4.50 -22.71
C ALA A 211 -2.35 -3.84 -23.97
N GLU A 212 -2.10 -2.53 -23.91
CA GLU A 212 -1.43 -1.78 -24.98
C GLU A 212 0.01 -2.28 -25.18
N THR A 213 0.78 -2.39 -24.09
CA THR A 213 2.15 -2.95 -24.12
C THR A 213 2.21 -4.37 -24.69
N VAL A 214 1.25 -5.24 -24.35
CA VAL A 214 1.19 -6.61 -24.90
C VAL A 214 0.82 -6.59 -26.39
N SER A 215 -0.02 -5.66 -26.83
CA SER A 215 -0.46 -5.56 -28.22
C SER A 215 0.68 -5.20 -29.18
N GLU A 216 1.67 -4.45 -28.70
CA GLU A 216 2.88 -4.06 -29.45
C GLU A 216 3.82 -5.24 -29.71
N GLN A 217 3.64 -6.36 -28.99
CA GLN A 217 4.45 -7.56 -29.16
C GLN A 217 3.86 -8.50 -30.20
N ASP A 218 4.71 -9.08 -31.03
CA ASP A 218 4.30 -10.06 -32.01
C ASP A 218 3.84 -11.37 -31.35
N ASN A 219 2.64 -11.81 -31.75
CA ASN A 219 2.10 -13.13 -31.43
C ASN A 219 1.93 -13.46 -29.92
N LEU A 220 1.83 -12.45 -29.05
CA LEU A 220 1.30 -12.63 -27.69
C LEU A 220 -0.22 -12.46 -27.66
N SER A 221 -0.91 -13.10 -26.72
CA SER A 221 -2.34 -12.84 -26.48
C SER A 221 -2.61 -12.54 -25.02
N LEU A 222 -3.60 -11.69 -24.76
CA LEU A 222 -3.96 -11.27 -23.40
C LEU A 222 -5.42 -11.62 -23.12
N TYR A 223 -5.65 -12.17 -21.93
CA TYR A 223 -6.96 -12.24 -21.31
C TYR A 223 -6.93 -11.42 -20.01
N GLY A 224 -7.53 -10.24 -20.02
CA GLY A 224 -7.58 -9.34 -18.87
C GLY A 224 -8.94 -9.41 -18.16
N VAL A 225 -8.94 -9.44 -16.84
CA VAL A 225 -10.18 -9.44 -16.05
C VAL A 225 -10.26 -8.24 -15.10
N THR A 226 -11.45 -7.67 -14.95
CA THR A 226 -11.76 -6.63 -13.96
C THR A 226 -13.17 -6.80 -13.39
N LEU A 227 -13.39 -6.27 -12.19
CA LEU A 227 -14.71 -6.17 -11.55
C LEU A 227 -15.30 -4.75 -11.63
N SER A 228 -14.69 -3.84 -12.38
CA SER A 228 -15.25 -2.51 -12.68
C SER A 228 -15.77 -2.45 -14.12
N LYS A 229 -17.06 -2.14 -14.27
CA LYS A 229 -17.69 -1.99 -15.58
C LYS A 229 -17.16 -0.75 -16.32
N GLU A 230 -16.85 0.31 -15.59
CA GLU A 230 -16.36 1.57 -16.17
C GLU A 230 -14.92 1.44 -16.66
N GLN A 231 -14.07 0.76 -15.89
CA GLN A 231 -12.72 0.40 -16.32
C GLN A 231 -12.77 -0.50 -17.55
N LEU A 232 -13.63 -1.53 -17.55
CA LEU A 232 -13.77 -2.43 -18.68
C LEU A 232 -14.25 -1.69 -19.95
N ALA A 233 -15.23 -0.80 -19.82
CA ALA A 233 -15.73 -0.02 -20.95
C ALA A 233 -14.63 0.86 -21.54
N TYR A 234 -13.86 1.53 -20.69
CA TYR A 234 -12.72 2.34 -21.12
C TYR A 234 -11.62 1.49 -21.76
N ALA A 235 -11.24 0.38 -21.13
CA ALA A 235 -10.21 -0.51 -21.62
C ALA A 235 -10.58 -1.15 -22.96
N ASN A 236 -11.83 -1.55 -23.15
CA ASN A 236 -12.32 -2.03 -24.45
C ASN A 236 -12.29 -0.94 -25.53
N HIS A 237 -12.65 0.31 -25.17
CA HIS A 237 -12.54 1.42 -26.11
C HIS A 237 -11.08 1.67 -26.52
N ARG A 238 -10.14 1.62 -25.56
CA ARG A 238 -8.69 1.72 -25.82
C ARG A 238 -8.22 0.58 -26.73
N VAL A 239 -8.53 -0.67 -26.39
CA VAL A 239 -8.13 -1.85 -27.16
C VAL A 239 -8.68 -1.84 -28.59
N ALA A 240 -9.89 -1.34 -28.79
CA ALA A 240 -10.49 -1.24 -30.12
C ALA A 240 -9.69 -0.34 -31.09
N GLN A 241 -8.88 0.58 -30.57
CA GLN A 241 -8.01 1.46 -31.38
C GLN A 241 -6.64 0.85 -31.70
N LEU A 242 -6.32 -0.32 -31.15
CA LEU A 242 -5.04 -1.00 -31.36
C LEU A 242 -5.08 -1.85 -32.64
N GLU A 243 -3.97 -1.91 -33.37
CA GLU A 243 -3.88 -2.68 -34.63
C GLU A 243 -4.04 -4.20 -34.41
N ALA A 244 -3.71 -4.70 -33.21
CA ALA A 244 -3.74 -6.12 -32.86
C ALA A 244 -4.88 -6.50 -31.88
N ASN A 245 -6.02 -5.81 -31.97
CA ASN A 245 -7.13 -5.94 -31.03
C ASN A 245 -7.69 -7.38 -30.86
N ASP A 246 -7.69 -8.21 -31.91
CA ASP A 246 -8.21 -9.59 -31.88
C ASP A 246 -7.47 -10.53 -30.89
N ARG A 247 -6.22 -10.19 -30.53
CA ARG A 247 -5.40 -10.95 -29.59
C ARG A 247 -5.63 -10.56 -28.12
N ILE A 248 -6.37 -9.48 -27.88
CA ILE A 248 -6.61 -8.92 -26.56
C ILE A 248 -8.09 -9.07 -26.22
N LYS A 249 -8.38 -9.82 -25.15
CA LYS A 249 -9.75 -10.04 -24.66
C LYS A 249 -9.86 -9.54 -23.23
N LEU A 250 -10.76 -8.59 -22.99
CA LEU A 250 -11.02 -8.06 -21.66
C LEU A 250 -12.42 -8.44 -21.20
N ALA A 251 -12.56 -8.89 -19.96
CA ALA A 251 -13.81 -9.44 -19.45
C ALA A 251 -14.19 -8.88 -18.06
N PHE A 252 -15.49 -8.69 -17.85
CA PHE A 252 -16.07 -8.44 -16.54
C PHE A 252 -16.17 -9.77 -15.80
N GLN A 253 -15.10 -10.18 -15.12
CA GLN A 253 -15.00 -11.49 -14.49
C GLN A 253 -14.24 -11.38 -13.17
N ASP A 254 -14.70 -12.13 -12.17
CA ASP A 254 -13.92 -12.33 -10.95
C ASP A 254 -12.79 -13.33 -11.24
N TYR A 255 -11.55 -13.01 -10.90
CA TYR A 255 -10.41 -13.90 -11.14
C TYR A 255 -10.59 -15.28 -10.48
N ARG A 256 -11.39 -15.35 -9.40
CA ARG A 256 -11.73 -16.61 -8.72
C ARG A 256 -12.61 -17.53 -9.58
N ASP A 257 -13.21 -17.03 -10.64
CA ASP A 257 -14.05 -17.78 -11.58
C ASP A 257 -13.29 -18.18 -12.85
N ILE A 258 -11.97 -17.94 -12.92
CA ILE A 258 -11.13 -18.43 -14.02
C ILE A 258 -10.94 -19.95 -13.88
N ASP A 259 -11.15 -20.64 -15.00
CA ASP A 259 -11.07 -22.09 -15.18
C ASP A 259 -10.08 -22.52 -16.28
N GLN A 260 -9.41 -21.56 -16.91
CA GLN A 260 -8.40 -21.76 -17.95
C GLN A 260 -6.98 -21.69 -17.38
N THR A 261 -6.01 -22.18 -18.15
CA THR A 261 -4.58 -22.07 -17.84
C THR A 261 -3.84 -21.21 -18.87
N PHE A 262 -2.82 -20.52 -18.40
CA PHE A 262 -2.04 -19.53 -19.14
C PHE A 262 -0.54 -19.81 -18.96
N GLU A 263 0.26 -19.45 -19.96
CA GLU A 263 1.72 -19.52 -19.88
C GLU A 263 2.25 -18.48 -18.89
N ARG A 264 1.60 -17.30 -18.84
CA ARG A 264 1.96 -16.17 -17.99
C ARG A 264 0.77 -15.63 -17.22
N ILE A 265 1.04 -15.14 -16.01
CA ILE A 265 0.09 -14.33 -15.25
C ILE A 265 0.76 -13.01 -14.88
N VAL A 266 0.04 -11.91 -15.00
CA VAL A 266 0.41 -10.60 -14.49
C VAL A 266 -0.69 -10.12 -13.55
N SER A 267 -0.31 -9.53 -12.42
CA SER A 267 -1.25 -8.90 -11.50
C SER A 267 -0.61 -7.67 -10.89
N ILE A 268 -1.21 -6.50 -11.12
CA ILE A 268 -0.63 -5.21 -10.73
C ILE A 268 -1.46 -4.58 -9.62
N GLU A 269 -0.91 -4.48 -8.41
CA GLU A 269 -1.52 -3.82 -7.23
C GLU A 269 -2.98 -4.26 -6.96
N MET A 270 -3.24 -5.55 -7.19
CA MET A 270 -4.54 -6.17 -6.95
C MET A 270 -4.58 -6.90 -5.60
N PHE A 271 -3.43 -7.41 -5.14
CA PHE A 271 -3.33 -8.30 -3.98
C PHE A 271 -3.75 -7.62 -2.66
N GLU A 272 -3.53 -6.31 -2.58
CA GLU A 272 -3.91 -5.41 -1.50
C GLU A 272 -5.42 -5.42 -1.29
N ALA A 273 -6.19 -5.54 -2.37
CA ALA A 273 -7.66 -5.58 -2.36
C ALA A 273 -8.23 -7.00 -2.14
N VAL A 274 -7.38 -8.04 -2.07
CA VAL A 274 -7.81 -9.42 -1.77
C VAL A 274 -8.19 -9.56 -0.30
N GLY A 275 -7.47 -8.89 0.59
CA GLY A 275 -7.62 -9.03 2.04
C GLY A 275 -7.06 -10.34 2.59
N GLU A 276 -6.53 -10.30 3.81
CA GLU A 276 -5.78 -11.40 4.42
C GLU A 276 -6.52 -12.74 4.46
N ALA A 277 -7.84 -12.71 4.73
CA ALA A 277 -8.66 -13.92 4.79
C ALA A 277 -8.74 -14.70 3.45
N HIS A 278 -8.43 -14.06 2.33
CA HIS A 278 -8.52 -14.64 0.99
C HIS A 278 -7.16 -14.82 0.30
N TRP A 279 -6.04 -14.53 0.98
CA TRP A 279 -4.70 -14.67 0.41
C TRP A 279 -4.40 -16.10 -0.05
N ASP A 280 -4.77 -17.11 0.75
CA ASP A 280 -4.63 -18.52 0.33
C ASP A 280 -5.44 -18.84 -0.94
N THR A 281 -6.66 -18.32 -1.04
CA THR A 281 -7.50 -18.51 -2.23
C THR A 281 -6.88 -17.85 -3.46
N TYR A 282 -6.25 -16.69 -3.29
CA TYR A 282 -5.54 -16.00 -4.36
C TYR A 282 -4.37 -16.82 -4.88
N PHE A 283 -3.49 -17.31 -4.01
CA PHE A 283 -2.34 -18.13 -4.41
C PHE A 283 -2.75 -19.49 -4.97
N GLN A 284 -3.81 -20.11 -4.45
CA GLN A 284 -4.39 -21.33 -5.02
C GLN A 284 -4.87 -21.09 -6.46
N LYS A 285 -5.53 -19.94 -6.71
CA LYS A 285 -5.98 -19.56 -8.06
C LYS A 285 -4.84 -19.21 -8.99
N LEU A 286 -3.79 -18.57 -8.49
CA LEU A 286 -2.56 -18.33 -9.25
C LEU A 286 -1.96 -19.66 -9.72
N TYR A 287 -1.79 -20.61 -8.80
CA TYR A 287 -1.28 -21.94 -9.12
C TYR A 287 -2.16 -22.67 -10.14
N ALA A 288 -3.49 -22.68 -9.94
CA ALA A 288 -4.42 -23.39 -10.81
C ALA A 288 -4.46 -22.81 -12.23
N SER A 289 -4.31 -21.49 -12.37
CA SER A 289 -4.40 -20.79 -13.66
C SER A 289 -3.07 -20.74 -14.42
N LEU A 290 -1.96 -21.16 -13.81
CA LEU A 290 -0.65 -21.17 -14.46
C LEU A 290 -0.35 -22.56 -15.05
N LYS A 291 0.16 -22.63 -16.28
CA LYS A 291 0.69 -23.88 -16.84
C LYS A 291 1.95 -24.32 -16.10
N PRO A 292 2.28 -25.63 -16.09
CA PRO A 292 3.56 -26.08 -15.54
C PRO A 292 4.74 -25.39 -16.24
N GLY A 293 5.70 -24.89 -15.47
CA GLY A 293 6.81 -24.06 -15.97
C GLY A 293 6.46 -22.60 -16.25
N GLY A 294 5.18 -22.23 -16.15
CA GLY A 294 4.71 -20.85 -16.36
C GLY A 294 5.16 -19.89 -15.27
N THR A 295 5.13 -18.59 -15.60
CA THR A 295 5.59 -17.50 -14.72
C THR A 295 4.45 -16.58 -14.35
N ALA A 296 4.36 -16.19 -13.09
CA ALA A 296 3.54 -15.08 -12.63
C ALA A 296 4.43 -13.90 -12.23
N VAL A 297 4.07 -12.68 -12.64
CA VAL A 297 4.68 -11.43 -12.17
C VAL A 297 3.64 -10.64 -11.38
N LEU A 298 3.90 -10.46 -10.09
CA LEU A 298 2.99 -9.75 -9.19
C LEU A 298 3.63 -8.43 -8.75
N GLN A 299 2.97 -7.29 -9.01
CA GLN A 299 3.31 -6.01 -8.38
C GLN A 299 2.48 -5.86 -7.10
N ILE A 300 3.15 -5.76 -5.94
CA ILE A 300 2.49 -5.74 -4.64
C ILE A 300 3.14 -4.68 -3.75
N ILE A 301 2.31 -3.81 -3.17
CA ILE A 301 2.67 -2.94 -2.05
C ILE A 301 2.81 -3.78 -0.79
N CYS A 302 3.98 -3.71 -0.17
CA CYS A 302 4.31 -4.44 1.04
C CYS A 302 4.55 -3.47 2.20
N ILE A 303 4.18 -3.87 3.41
CA ILE A 303 4.41 -3.11 4.64
C ILE A 303 5.66 -3.62 5.37
N GLU A 304 6.37 -2.72 6.05
CA GLU A 304 7.51 -3.07 6.91
C GLU A 304 7.08 -4.09 7.99
N PRO A 305 7.85 -5.17 8.24
CA PRO A 305 7.44 -6.24 9.15
C PRO A 305 7.02 -5.78 10.55
N LYS A 306 7.72 -4.79 11.13
CA LYS A 306 7.42 -4.27 12.47
C LYS A 306 6.05 -3.60 12.59
N ARG A 307 5.43 -3.21 11.46
CA ARG A 307 4.15 -2.50 11.40
C ARG A 307 2.97 -3.42 11.13
N PHE A 308 3.24 -4.60 10.57
CA PHE A 308 2.24 -5.52 10.05
C PHE A 308 1.15 -5.85 11.09
N GLU A 309 1.54 -6.28 12.29
CA GLU A 309 0.59 -6.67 13.34
C GLU A 309 -0.30 -5.49 13.79
N ASN A 310 0.24 -4.27 13.85
CA ASN A 310 -0.57 -3.10 14.18
C ASN A 310 -1.56 -2.78 13.05
N TYR A 311 -1.10 -2.79 11.80
CA TYR A 311 -1.92 -2.53 10.62
C TYR A 311 -3.03 -3.58 10.44
N ARG A 312 -2.74 -4.85 10.72
CA ARG A 312 -3.73 -5.94 10.72
C ARG A 312 -4.88 -5.69 11.70
N ASN A 313 -4.56 -5.18 12.88
CA ASN A 313 -5.52 -5.09 13.99
C ASN A 313 -6.21 -3.72 14.09
N ASN A 314 -5.69 -2.68 13.45
CA ASN A 314 -6.17 -1.30 13.60
C ASN A 314 -6.38 -0.63 12.25
N ALA A 315 -7.64 -0.31 11.94
CA ALA A 315 -8.00 0.45 10.75
C ALA A 315 -7.40 1.86 10.80
N ASP A 316 -6.50 2.16 9.86
CA ASP A 316 -5.91 3.49 9.70
C ASP A 316 -6.76 4.38 8.78
N PHE A 317 -6.24 5.56 8.45
CA PHE A 317 -6.91 6.50 7.54
C PHE A 317 -7.17 5.87 6.15
N ILE A 318 -6.22 5.09 5.63
CA ILE A 318 -6.32 4.44 4.31
C ILE A 318 -7.44 3.41 4.33
N GLN A 319 -7.43 2.49 5.29
CA GLN A 319 -8.49 1.46 5.41
C GLN A 319 -9.87 2.06 5.74
N ARG A 320 -9.92 3.29 6.27
CA ARG A 320 -11.18 3.96 6.61
C ARG A 320 -11.81 4.69 5.41
N TYR A 321 -10.99 5.41 4.63
CA TYR A 321 -11.48 6.38 3.65
C TYR A 321 -11.10 6.07 2.21
N ILE A 322 -9.95 5.42 1.98
CA ILE A 322 -9.36 5.31 0.65
C ILE A 322 -9.39 3.89 0.11
N PHE A 323 -9.19 2.86 0.94
CA PHE A 323 -9.27 1.44 0.54
C PHE A 323 -9.87 0.57 1.66
N PRO A 324 -11.20 0.64 1.90
CA PRO A 324 -11.86 -0.23 2.86
C PRO A 324 -11.68 -1.71 2.53
N GLY A 325 -11.20 -2.48 3.50
CA GLY A 325 -10.87 -3.89 3.33
C GLY A 325 -9.48 -4.16 2.74
N GLY A 326 -8.73 -3.11 2.36
CA GLY A 326 -7.35 -3.24 1.91
C GLY A 326 -6.42 -3.80 2.99
N MET A 327 -5.52 -4.70 2.62
CA MET A 327 -4.51 -5.25 3.53
C MET A 327 -3.17 -5.42 2.81
N LEU A 328 -2.10 -4.90 3.41
CA LEU A 328 -0.74 -4.96 2.89
C LEU A 328 -0.02 -6.16 3.52
N PRO A 329 0.54 -7.10 2.73
CA PRO A 329 1.40 -8.15 3.25
C PRO A 329 2.79 -7.61 3.59
N THR A 330 3.58 -8.38 4.34
CA THR A 330 5.05 -8.21 4.30
C THR A 330 5.62 -8.99 3.10
N ALA A 331 6.84 -8.68 2.67
CA ALA A 331 7.49 -9.45 1.61
C ALA A 331 7.70 -10.93 1.99
N GLU A 332 8.00 -11.19 3.27
CA GLU A 332 8.11 -12.56 3.81
C GLU A 332 6.77 -13.30 3.68
N LYS A 333 5.65 -12.64 3.97
CA LYS A 333 4.32 -13.25 3.84
C LYS A 333 4.01 -13.65 2.40
N VAL A 334 4.37 -12.82 1.42
CA VAL A 334 4.21 -13.15 -0.02
C VAL A 334 5.06 -14.38 -0.38
N ARG A 335 6.29 -14.46 0.14
CA ARG A 335 7.17 -15.62 -0.06
C ARG A 335 6.63 -16.89 0.58
N ASP A 336 6.16 -16.80 1.82
CA ASP A 336 5.57 -17.92 2.56
C ASP A 336 4.34 -18.47 1.81
N LEU A 337 3.45 -17.59 1.36
CA LEU A 337 2.28 -17.96 0.55
C LEU A 337 2.69 -18.61 -0.78
N THR A 338 3.71 -18.06 -1.46
CA THR A 338 4.24 -18.63 -2.70
C THR A 338 4.70 -20.08 -2.49
N GLN A 339 5.48 -20.31 -1.44
CA GLN A 339 6.02 -21.63 -1.11
C GLN A 339 4.94 -22.61 -0.64
N ALA A 340 4.02 -22.15 0.22
CA ALA A 340 2.92 -22.97 0.73
C ALA A 340 1.99 -23.51 -0.38
N HIS A 341 1.90 -22.79 -1.49
CA HIS A 341 1.12 -23.17 -2.67
C HIS A 341 1.95 -23.82 -3.78
N GLY A 342 3.15 -24.32 -3.46
CA GLY A 342 3.96 -25.17 -4.35
C GLY A 342 4.59 -24.44 -5.54
N MET A 343 4.81 -23.13 -5.41
CA MET A 343 5.53 -22.29 -6.38
C MET A 343 6.85 -21.80 -5.80
N HIS A 344 7.71 -21.24 -6.66
CA HIS A 344 9.00 -20.71 -6.27
C HIS A 344 9.11 -19.23 -6.63
N MET A 345 9.62 -18.42 -5.72
CA MET A 345 9.98 -17.04 -6.01
C MET A 345 11.38 -17.01 -6.63
N GLU A 346 11.49 -16.57 -7.88
CA GLU A 346 12.76 -16.54 -8.64
C GLU A 346 13.47 -15.19 -8.54
N GLU A 347 12.71 -14.10 -8.58
CA GLU A 347 13.25 -12.74 -8.62
C GLU A 347 12.33 -11.81 -7.84
N GLN A 348 12.93 -10.80 -7.21
CA GLN A 348 12.21 -9.67 -6.64
C GLN A 348 12.91 -8.37 -7.00
N LEU A 349 12.14 -7.33 -7.32
CA LEU A 349 12.63 -5.96 -7.52
C LEU A 349 11.86 -5.03 -6.61
N GLU A 350 12.57 -4.23 -5.82
CA GLU A 350 11.98 -3.22 -4.92
C GLU A 350 12.16 -1.83 -5.53
N PHE A 351 11.10 -1.01 -5.53
CA PHE A 351 11.12 0.32 -6.15
C PHE A 351 10.18 1.31 -5.42
N GLY A 352 10.06 1.18 -4.09
CA GLY A 352 9.23 2.07 -3.26
C GLY A 352 9.46 3.57 -3.45
N LEU A 353 10.70 4.01 -3.69
CA LEU A 353 10.98 5.43 -3.92
C LEU A 353 10.36 5.95 -5.23
N ASP A 354 10.19 5.09 -6.23
CA ASP A 354 9.52 5.43 -7.48
C ASP A 354 8.02 5.61 -7.26
N TYR A 355 7.44 4.89 -6.29
CA TYR A 355 6.06 5.14 -5.88
C TYR A 355 5.94 6.46 -5.11
N ALA A 356 6.91 6.82 -4.27
CA ALA A 356 6.93 8.14 -3.66
C ALA A 356 6.95 9.25 -4.73
N GLU A 357 7.74 9.09 -5.79
CA GLU A 357 7.77 10.03 -6.92
C GLU A 357 6.46 10.04 -7.71
N THR A 358 5.88 8.86 -7.98
CA THR A 358 4.56 8.72 -8.63
C THR A 358 3.47 9.49 -7.86
N LEU A 359 3.41 9.29 -6.53
CA LEU A 359 2.44 9.95 -5.65
C LEU A 359 2.66 11.47 -5.58
N ARG A 360 3.92 11.92 -5.60
CA ARG A 360 4.26 13.35 -5.69
C ARG A 360 3.68 13.97 -6.96
N GLN A 361 3.91 13.36 -8.12
CA GLN A 361 3.41 13.86 -9.40
C GLN A 361 1.87 13.85 -9.46
N TRP A 362 1.23 12.78 -8.96
CA TRP A 362 -0.24 12.74 -8.83
C TRP A 362 -0.77 13.84 -7.91
N ARG A 363 -0.16 14.05 -6.73
CA ARG A 363 -0.57 15.08 -5.78
C ARG A 363 -0.47 16.48 -6.38
N GLU A 364 0.66 16.78 -7.02
CA GLU A 364 0.88 18.09 -7.65
C GLU A 364 -0.14 18.34 -8.77
N THR A 365 -0.34 17.34 -9.64
CA THR A 365 -1.28 17.45 -10.76
C THR A 365 -2.73 17.57 -10.27
N PHE A 366 -3.13 16.75 -9.28
CA PHE A 366 -4.44 16.83 -8.63
C PHE A 366 -4.71 18.24 -8.07
N MET A 367 -3.73 18.82 -7.37
CA MET A 367 -3.89 20.16 -6.80
C MET A 367 -3.97 21.25 -7.87
N GLN A 368 -3.20 21.13 -8.95
CA GLN A 368 -3.25 22.04 -10.09
C GLN A 368 -4.58 21.93 -10.86
N ARG A 369 -5.17 20.75 -10.93
CA ARG A 369 -6.39 20.43 -11.69
C ARG A 369 -7.67 20.55 -10.88
N TRP A 370 -7.60 20.98 -9.63
CA TRP A 370 -8.77 21.07 -8.75
C TRP A 370 -9.92 21.89 -9.34
N GLU A 371 -9.64 23.00 -10.03
CA GLU A 371 -10.69 23.82 -10.64
C GLU A 371 -11.41 23.13 -11.81
N SER A 372 -10.79 22.13 -12.44
CA SER A 372 -11.43 21.25 -13.43
C SER A 372 -12.21 20.10 -12.76
N ILE A 373 -11.72 19.61 -11.62
CA ILE A 373 -12.33 18.50 -10.86
C ILE A 373 -13.60 18.96 -10.14
N LYS A 374 -13.57 20.14 -9.52
CA LYS A 374 -14.65 20.66 -8.66
C LYS A 374 -16.03 20.70 -9.35
N PRO A 375 -16.17 21.13 -10.62
CA PRO A 375 -17.45 21.08 -11.35
C PRO A 375 -18.05 19.68 -11.51
N GLN A 376 -17.26 18.59 -11.34
CA GLN A 376 -17.73 17.21 -11.41
C GLN A 376 -18.54 16.79 -10.17
N GLY A 377 -18.67 17.65 -9.15
CA GLY A 377 -19.49 17.41 -7.94
C GLY A 377 -18.68 17.16 -6.66
N TYR A 378 -17.36 17.29 -6.72
CA TYR A 378 -16.46 17.10 -5.57
C TYR A 378 -16.35 18.37 -4.72
N ASP A 379 -16.44 18.20 -3.39
CA ASP A 379 -16.38 19.32 -2.44
C ASP A 379 -14.97 19.51 -1.83
N GLU A 380 -14.79 20.60 -1.09
CA GLU A 380 -13.51 20.90 -0.41
C GLU A 380 -13.12 19.84 0.63
N ARG A 381 -14.09 19.10 1.19
CA ARG A 381 -13.80 18.00 2.12
C ARG A 381 -13.16 16.84 1.35
N PHE A 382 -13.67 16.50 0.17
CA PHE A 382 -13.08 15.51 -0.72
C PHE A 382 -11.68 15.93 -1.16
N LYS A 383 -11.49 17.19 -1.57
CA LYS A 383 -10.16 17.73 -1.91
C LYS A 383 -9.13 17.45 -0.82
N ARG A 384 -9.47 17.83 0.41
CA ARG A 384 -8.61 17.63 1.59
C ARG A 384 -8.37 16.15 1.86
N MET A 385 -9.39 15.32 1.75
CA MET A 385 -9.23 13.87 1.91
C MET A 385 -8.23 13.30 0.90
N TRP A 386 -8.36 13.67 -0.37
CA TRP A 386 -7.52 13.16 -1.45
C TRP A 386 -6.09 13.68 -1.38
N GLU A 387 -5.90 14.98 -1.08
CA GLU A 387 -4.59 15.56 -0.86
C GLU A 387 -3.87 14.91 0.33
N TYR A 388 -4.59 14.68 1.44
CA TYR A 388 -4.06 14.00 2.61
C TYR A 388 -3.66 12.56 2.29
N TYR A 389 -4.49 11.84 1.53
CA TYR A 389 -4.18 10.49 1.05
C TYR A 389 -2.87 10.45 0.28
N LEU A 390 -2.74 11.28 -0.77
CA LEU A 390 -1.56 11.25 -1.63
C LEU A 390 -0.29 11.64 -0.87
N ALA A 391 -0.35 12.67 -0.01
CA ALA A 391 0.78 13.08 0.81
C ALA A 391 1.17 12.03 1.87
N TYR A 392 0.18 11.41 2.52
CA TYR A 392 0.39 10.36 3.53
C TYR A 392 1.09 9.14 2.92
N CYS A 393 0.61 8.68 1.75
CA CYS A 393 1.24 7.56 1.05
C CYS A 393 2.62 7.94 0.50
N GLU A 394 2.80 9.15 -0.05
CA GLU A 394 4.10 9.65 -0.53
C GLU A 394 5.17 9.55 0.58
N SER A 395 4.87 10.07 1.77
CA SER A 395 5.76 9.94 2.94
C SER A 395 5.96 8.49 3.36
N GLY A 396 4.90 7.67 3.31
CA GLY A 396 4.96 6.26 3.68
C GLY A 396 6.03 5.49 2.88
N PHE A 397 6.06 5.70 1.56
CA PHE A 397 7.08 5.14 0.67
C PHE A 397 8.45 5.80 0.83
N ARG A 398 8.51 7.14 0.91
CA ARG A 398 9.76 7.90 1.09
C ARG A 398 10.54 7.47 2.34
N TYR A 399 9.82 7.19 3.43
CA TYR A 399 10.37 6.72 4.71
C TYR A 399 10.42 5.20 4.83
N ARG A 400 10.14 4.46 3.75
CA ARG A 400 10.23 2.99 3.68
C ARG A 400 9.40 2.26 4.74
N SER A 401 8.29 2.88 5.16
CA SER A 401 7.29 2.20 6.01
C SER A 401 6.45 1.21 5.23
N ILE A 402 6.32 1.48 3.93
CA ILE A 402 5.79 0.62 2.89
C ILE A 402 6.73 0.68 1.69
N ASP A 403 6.63 -0.31 0.82
CA ASP A 403 7.45 -0.49 -0.37
C ASP A 403 6.59 -1.11 -1.48
N VAL A 404 7.01 -1.03 -2.74
CA VAL A 404 6.35 -1.73 -3.85
C VAL A 404 7.36 -2.64 -4.52
N ARG A 405 6.91 -3.86 -4.81
CA ARG A 405 7.78 -4.92 -5.32
C ARG A 405 7.18 -5.63 -6.51
N LEU A 406 8.02 -5.96 -7.49
CA LEU A 406 7.72 -6.96 -8.51
C LEU A 406 8.24 -8.31 -8.00
N PHE A 407 7.36 -9.30 -7.92
CA PHE A 407 7.71 -10.68 -7.58
C PHE A 407 7.54 -11.56 -8.81
N LYS A 408 8.63 -12.19 -9.25
CA LYS A 408 8.59 -13.24 -10.27
C LYS A 408 8.43 -14.60 -9.59
N ILE A 409 7.35 -15.28 -9.90
CA ILE A 409 6.96 -16.56 -9.31
C ILE A 409 6.86 -17.61 -10.41
N ARG A 410 7.42 -18.80 -10.18
CA ARG A 410 7.41 -19.93 -11.10
C ARG A 410 6.57 -21.07 -10.57
N LYS A 411 5.72 -21.63 -11.43
CA LYS A 411 5.14 -22.96 -11.19
C LYS A 411 6.08 -24.05 -11.71
N PRO A 412 6.40 -25.08 -10.93
CA PRO A 412 7.23 -26.21 -11.37
C PRO A 412 6.69 -26.91 -12.64
N LEU A 413 7.57 -27.53 -13.44
CA LEU A 413 7.21 -28.21 -14.71
C LEU A 413 6.34 -29.47 -14.54
N CYS A 414 6.40 -30.16 -13.40
CA CYS A 414 5.43 -31.12 -12.85
C CYS A 414 6.04 -31.74 -11.57
N CYS A 415 5.21 -32.29 -10.68
CA CYS A 415 5.63 -33.10 -9.53
C CYS A 415 6.23 -34.44 -10.00
N SER A 416 7.56 -34.57 -10.05
CA SER A 416 8.19 -35.89 -10.01
C SER A 416 8.45 -36.27 -8.55
N LEU A 417 7.56 -37.08 -7.98
CA LEU A 417 7.80 -38.05 -6.91
C LEU A 417 8.58 -37.53 -5.67
N LEU A 418 7.93 -36.81 -4.78
CA LEU A 418 8.24 -36.90 -3.35
C LEU A 418 7.47 -38.10 -2.74
N SER A 419 7.71 -39.29 -3.28
CA SER A 419 7.21 -40.54 -2.71
C SER A 419 8.06 -41.73 -3.15
N SER A 420 9.37 -41.71 -2.90
CA SER A 420 10.22 -42.93 -2.85
C SER A 420 11.68 -42.63 -2.50
N THR A 421 11.97 -42.14 -1.29
CA THR A 421 13.30 -42.29 -0.66
C THR A 421 13.22 -42.27 0.86
N GLN A 422 12.26 -43.01 1.44
CA GLN A 422 12.34 -43.46 2.84
C GLN A 422 11.80 -44.89 2.97
N THR A 423 12.36 -45.82 2.20
CA THR A 423 12.30 -47.26 2.53
C THR A 423 13.44 -47.96 1.80
N GLN A 424 14.63 -47.86 2.38
CA GLN A 424 15.68 -48.89 2.38
C GLN A 424 16.95 -48.28 2.98
N LYS A 425 17.00 -48.24 4.31
CA LYS A 425 18.22 -48.31 5.12
C LYS A 425 17.81 -48.50 6.59
N GLN A 426 17.14 -49.61 6.86
CA GLN A 426 17.32 -50.28 8.14
C GLN A 426 17.92 -51.63 7.80
N GLY A 427 19.25 -51.65 7.83
CA GLY A 427 19.99 -52.89 7.95
C GLY A 427 19.58 -53.56 9.26
N GLU A 428 19.34 -54.86 9.16
CA GLU A 428 19.13 -55.78 10.24
C GLU A 428 20.14 -55.56 11.39
N PRO A 429 19.69 -55.45 12.64
CA PRO A 429 20.55 -55.74 13.77
C PRO A 429 20.62 -57.27 13.93
N ASN A 430 21.82 -57.81 13.75
CA ASN A 430 22.20 -59.16 14.18
C ASN A 430 21.72 -59.42 15.62
N ALA A 431 20.70 -60.26 15.75
CA ALA A 431 20.31 -60.88 17.00
C ALA A 431 20.69 -62.36 16.93
N ASN A 432 21.84 -62.68 17.53
CA ASN A 432 22.15 -63.96 18.14
C ASN A 432 23.45 -63.71 18.92
N THR A 433 23.63 -64.02 20.19
CA THR A 433 22.80 -64.65 21.23
C THR A 433 23.73 -64.62 22.44
N THR A 434 23.27 -64.17 23.58
CA THR A 434 23.76 -64.56 24.92
C THR A 434 22.70 -64.09 25.91
N PRO A 435 22.55 -64.65 27.13
CA PRO A 435 23.47 -65.56 27.84
C PRO A 435 22.75 -66.75 28.51
N HIS A 436 23.49 -67.80 28.94
CA HIS A 436 23.19 -68.47 30.20
C HIS A 436 24.40 -69.25 30.73
N SER A 437 24.73 -68.90 31.96
CA SER A 437 25.56 -69.52 32.99
C SER A 437 25.25 -70.99 33.29
N VAL A 438 26.24 -71.75 33.80
CA VAL A 438 26.24 -72.47 35.11
C VAL A 438 27.55 -73.28 35.26
N PRO A 439 28.05 -73.49 36.50
CA PRO A 439 29.46 -73.28 36.84
C PRO A 439 30.23 -74.54 37.26
N THR A 440 31.54 -74.34 37.44
CA THR A 440 32.45 -75.19 38.19
C THR A 440 32.00 -75.39 39.65
N HIS A 441 32.17 -76.60 40.13
CA HIS A 441 32.06 -77.02 41.52
C HIS A 441 32.80 -76.11 42.51
N GLY A 442 32.14 -75.80 43.63
CA GLY A 442 32.64 -76.18 44.95
C GLY A 442 33.47 -75.17 45.76
N HIS A 443 32.94 -74.89 46.96
CA HIS A 443 33.62 -74.71 48.25
C HIS A 443 33.91 -73.30 48.81
N HIS A 444 33.20 -73.06 49.92
CA HIS A 444 33.64 -72.61 51.26
C HIS A 444 34.28 -71.22 51.45
N GLY A 445 33.69 -70.49 52.40
CA GLY A 445 34.23 -69.28 53.04
C GLY A 445 33.13 -68.42 53.59
#